data_AF-A0A485M778-F1
#
_entry.id   AF-A0A485M778-F1
#
_cell.length_a   1.000
_cell.length_b   1.000
_cell.length_c   1.000
_cell.angle_alpha   90.00
_cell.angle_beta   90.00
_cell.angle_gamma   90.00
#
_symmetry.space_group_name_H-M   'P 1'
#
loop_
_entity.id
_entity.type
_entity.pdbx_description
1 polymer ?
#
loop_
_entity_poly.entity_id
_entity_poly.type
_entity_poly.pdbx_seq_one_letter_code
_entity_poly.pdbx_strand_id
1 'polypeptide(L)'
;MMDACYQAYLATKETSWLKYMEWAFSWFLGNNDNQKAVYDFTTGGCYDGLQPGGVNRNRGGESTVSFLLALHRMQQIPAMAMTAK
;
A
#
# COMPACT_ATOMS: atom_id res chain seq x y z
N MET A 1 4.34 -7.42 1.39
CA MET A 1 3.91 -7.08 2.76
C MET A 1 2.39 -6.96 2.86
N MET A 2 1.78 -6.02 2.13
CA MET A 2 0.33 -5.77 2.22
C MET A 2 -0.52 -7.02 1.94
N ASP A 3 -0.28 -7.75 0.83
CA ASP A 3 -1.07 -8.95 0.53
C ASP A 3 -0.86 -10.08 1.57
N ALA A 4 0.34 -10.21 2.12
CA ALA A 4 0.61 -11.15 3.20
C ALA A 4 -0.17 -10.80 4.49
N CYS A 5 -0.26 -9.52 4.85
CA CYS A 5 -1.09 -9.07 5.99
C CYS A 5 -2.58 -9.31 5.72
N TYR A 6 -3.04 -9.10 4.48
CA TYR A 6 -4.40 -9.43 4.09
C TYR A 6 -4.71 -10.92 4.27
N GLN A 7 -3.85 -11.81 3.75
CA GLN A 7 -4.02 -13.26 3.92
C GLN A 7 -3.97 -13.68 5.39
N ALA A 8 -3.08 -13.09 6.19
CA ALA A 8 -3.01 -13.34 7.63
C ALA A 8 -4.30 -12.91 8.34
N TYR A 9 -4.86 -11.75 8.00
CA TYR A 9 -6.18 -11.33 8.49
C TYR A 9 -7.27 -12.33 8.10
N LEU A 10 -7.29 -12.82 6.85
CA LEU A 10 -8.27 -13.80 6.42
C LEU A 10 -8.21 -15.08 7.26
N ALA A 11 -7.00 -15.55 7.54
CA ALA A 11 -6.73 -16.78 8.27
C ALA A 11 -7.01 -16.66 9.77
N THR A 12 -6.61 -15.57 10.42
CA THR A 12 -6.65 -15.45 11.89
C THR A 12 -7.76 -14.54 12.42
N LYS A 13 -8.30 -13.65 11.59
CA LYS A 13 -9.24 -12.57 11.97
C LYS A 13 -8.68 -11.55 12.97
N GLU A 14 -7.38 -11.57 13.25
CA GLU A 14 -6.76 -10.58 14.15
C GLU A 14 -6.68 -9.21 13.47
N THR A 15 -7.29 -8.20 14.10
CA THR A 15 -7.36 -6.83 13.54
C THR A 15 -6.01 -6.09 13.54
N SER A 16 -4.99 -6.62 14.23
CA SER A 16 -3.60 -6.16 14.15
C SER A 16 -3.08 -6.17 12.70
N TRP A 17 -3.47 -7.18 11.91
CA TRP A 17 -3.11 -7.28 10.50
C TRP A 17 -3.63 -6.12 9.65
N LEU A 18 -4.81 -5.59 9.97
CA LEU A 18 -5.36 -4.42 9.29
C LEU A 18 -4.50 -3.18 9.53
N LYS A 19 -3.99 -3.00 10.75
CA LYS A 19 -3.06 -1.90 11.08
C LYS A 19 -1.74 -2.03 10.30
N TYR A 20 -1.22 -3.24 10.13
CA TYR A 20 -0.04 -3.47 9.31
C TYR A 20 -0.28 -3.22 7.82
N MET A 21 -1.48 -3.52 7.32
CA MET A 21 -1.88 -3.14 5.95
C MET A 21 -1.92 -1.62 5.77
N GLU A 22 -2.56 -0.90 6.69
CA GLU A 22 -2.60 0.57 6.68
C GLU A 22 -1.20 1.17 6.72
N TRP A 23 -0.34 0.67 7.62
CA TRP A 23 1.05 1.10 7.72
C TRP A 23 1.81 0.87 6.41
N ALA A 24 1.73 -0.34 5.84
CA ALA A 24 2.38 -0.66 4.58
C ALA A 24 1.84 0.18 3.41
N PHE A 25 0.54 0.43 3.34
CA PHE A 25 -0.06 1.27 2.31
C PHE A 25 0.37 2.74 2.45
N SER A 26 0.44 3.24 3.67
CA SER A 26 0.83 4.63 3.97
C SER A 26 2.25 4.96 3.48
N TRP A 27 3.12 3.96 3.33
CA TRP A 27 4.47 4.12 2.78
C TRP A 27 4.44 4.71 1.36
N PHE A 28 3.50 4.28 0.51
CA PHE A 28 3.34 4.83 -0.84
C PHE A 28 2.99 6.32 -0.84
N LEU A 29 2.31 6.76 0.22
CA LEU A 29 1.76 8.11 0.39
C LEU A 29 2.70 9.05 1.14
N GLY A 30 3.87 8.57 1.56
CA GLY A 30 4.89 9.38 2.21
C GLY A 30 5.17 9.02 3.67
N ASN A 31 4.52 8.01 4.25
CA ASN A 31 4.94 7.50 5.57
C ASN A 31 6.17 6.59 5.42
N ASN A 32 7.28 7.19 4.99
CA ASN A 32 8.54 6.54 4.67
C ASN A 32 9.72 7.42 5.09
N ASP A 33 10.94 6.90 4.98
CA ASP A 33 12.14 7.56 5.50
C ASP A 33 12.37 8.97 4.94
N ASN A 34 11.91 9.21 3.71
CA ASN A 34 12.07 10.49 3.02
C ASN A 34 10.85 11.41 3.14
N GLN A 35 9.79 10.99 3.83
CA GLN A 35 8.52 11.73 3.99
C GLN A 35 7.93 12.21 2.66
N LYS A 36 8.05 11.40 1.59
CA LYS A 36 7.65 11.75 0.23
C LYS A 36 6.80 10.66 -0.40
N ALA A 37 5.68 11.03 -1.00
CA ALA A 37 4.88 10.10 -1.78
C ALA A 37 5.67 9.56 -2.98
N VAL A 38 5.64 8.25 -3.17
CA VAL A 38 6.12 7.59 -4.39
C VAL A 38 4.99 7.41 -5.41
N TYR A 39 3.74 7.53 -4.99
CA TYR A 39 2.62 7.67 -5.90
C TYR A 39 2.47 9.13 -6.37
N ASP A 40 2.33 9.33 -7.68
CA ASP A 40 2.08 10.62 -8.30
C ASP A 40 0.58 10.80 -8.57
N PHE A 41 -0.07 11.61 -7.75
CA PHE A 41 -1.50 11.90 -7.86
C PHE A 41 -1.90 12.66 -9.14
N THR A 42 -0.95 13.33 -9.80
CA THR A 42 -1.23 14.07 -11.05
C THR A 42 -1.28 13.16 -12.26
N THR A 43 -0.43 12.12 -12.27
CA THR A 43 -0.31 11.22 -13.44
C THR A 43 -0.91 9.84 -13.20
N GLY A 44 -1.17 9.45 -11.95
CA GLY A 44 -1.58 8.11 -11.57
C GLY A 44 -0.44 7.07 -11.62
N GLY A 45 0.79 7.50 -11.92
CA GLY A 45 1.96 6.63 -11.93
C GLY A 45 2.57 6.46 -10.54
N CYS A 46 3.38 5.41 -10.37
CA CYS A 46 4.19 5.21 -9.18
C CYS A 46 5.68 5.17 -9.54
N TYR A 47 6.48 5.87 -8.76
CA TYR A 47 7.93 5.82 -8.81
C TYR A 47 8.44 4.49 -8.22
N ASP A 48 9.61 4.04 -8.67
CA ASP A 48 10.15 2.73 -8.28
C ASP A 48 10.51 2.62 -6.80
N GLY A 49 10.65 3.75 -6.11
CA GLY A 49 10.85 3.77 -4.66
C GLY A 49 11.68 4.96 -4.22
N LEU A 50 12.45 4.75 -3.16
CA LEU A 50 13.33 5.75 -2.57
C LEU A 50 14.79 5.48 -2.92
N GLN A 51 15.56 6.55 -2.98
CA GLN A 51 17.02 6.54 -3.06
C GLN A 51 17.57 7.55 -2.06
N PRO A 52 18.88 7.52 -1.76
CA PRO A 52 19.51 8.58 -0.98
C PRO A 52 19.17 9.96 -1.59
N GLY A 53 18.58 10.84 -0.78
CA GLY A 53 18.19 12.19 -1.20
C GLY A 53 16.78 12.34 -1.80
N GLY A 54 16.00 11.27 -1.99
CA GLY A 54 14.59 11.43 -2.36
C GLY A 54 13.94 10.24 -3.07
N VAL A 55 12.92 10.57 -3.86
CA VAL A 55 12.19 9.59 -4.68
C VAL A 55 13.01 9.28 -5.93
N ASN A 56 13.14 8.00 -6.26
CA ASN A 56 13.70 7.57 -7.53
C ASN A 56 12.79 8.05 -8.66
N ARG A 57 13.32 8.81 -9.62
CA ARG A 57 12.51 9.39 -10.71
C ARG A 57 12.13 8.39 -11.79
N ASN A 58 12.68 7.18 -11.75
CA ASN A 58 12.24 6.10 -12.62
C ASN A 58 10.79 5.74 -12.30
N ARG A 59 10.01 5.53 -13.35
CA ARG A 59 8.61 5.16 -13.29
C ARG A 59 8.40 3.87 -14.07
N GLY A 60 8.40 2.74 -13.37
CA GLY A 60 8.06 1.45 -13.93
C GLY A 60 6.56 1.18 -13.93
N GLY A 61 6.10 0.39 -14.91
CA GLY A 61 4.74 -0.16 -14.90
C GLY A 61 4.50 -1.06 -13.67
N GLU A 62 5.52 -1.80 -13.25
CA GLU A 62 5.50 -2.70 -12.08
C GLU A 62 5.20 -1.95 -10.78
N SER A 63 5.82 -0.79 -10.59
CA SER A 63 5.62 0.09 -9.42
C SER A 63 4.19 0.61 -9.37
N THR A 64 3.63 0.97 -10.53
CA THR A 64 2.24 1.42 -10.67
C THR A 64 1.27 0.28 -10.34
N VAL A 65 1.50 -0.92 -10.90
CA VAL A 65 0.69 -2.11 -10.59
C VAL A 65 0.77 -2.45 -9.10
N SER A 66 1.95 -2.34 -8.48
CA SER A 66 2.13 -2.59 -7.05
C SER A 66 1.28 -1.66 -6.18
N PHE A 67 1.23 -0.37 -6.51
CA PHE A 67 0.35 0.58 -5.83
C PHE A 67 -1.13 0.23 -6.03
N LEU A 68 -1.54 -0.07 -7.26
CA LEU A 68 -2.94 -0.39 -7.58
C LEU A 68 -3.42 -1.66 -6.88
N LEU A 69 -2.58 -2.70 -6.79
CA LEU A 69 -2.88 -3.91 -6.02
C LEU A 69 -3.03 -3.61 -4.53
N ALA A 70 -2.17 -2.74 -3.98
CA ALA A 70 -2.26 -2.30 -2.60
C ALA A 70 -3.55 -1.53 -2.33
N LEU A 71 -3.91 -0.58 -3.20
CA LEU A 71 -5.15 0.17 -3.12
C LEU A 71 -6.37 -0.76 -3.23
N HIS A 72 -6.34 -1.73 -4.15
CA HIS A 72 -7.43 -2.69 -4.33
C HIS A 72 -7.71 -3.48 -3.04
N ARG A 73 -6.67 -3.99 -2.37
CA ARG A 73 -6.85 -4.68 -1.08
C ARG A 73 -7.39 -3.76 0.02
N MET A 74 -6.93 -2.51 0.09
CA MET A 74 -7.49 -1.54 1.05
C MET A 74 -8.99 -1.31 0.83
N GLN A 75 -9.48 -1.35 -0.41
CA GLN A 75 -10.92 -1.27 -0.73
C GLN A 75 -11.70 -2.55 -0.37
N GLN A 76 -11.03 -3.69 -0.30
CA GLN A 76 -11.67 -4.95 0.11
C GLN A 76 -11.91 -5.01 1.63
N ILE A 77 -11.10 -4.34 2.46
CA ILE A 77 -11.23 -4.39 3.92
C ILE A 77 -12.62 -3.90 4.40
N PRO A 78 -13.14 -2.71 4.01
CA PRO A 78 -14.46 -2.26 4.43
C PRO A 78 -15.58 -3.22 4.01
N ALA A 79 -15.50 -3.78 2.81
CA ALA A 79 -16.47 -4.76 2.31
C ALA A 79 -16.50 -6.03 3.19
N MET A 80 -15.35 -6.44 3.72
CA MET A 80 -15.23 -7.61 4.60
C MET A 80 -15.66 -7.32 6.05
N ALA A 81 -15.39 -6.12 6.57
CA ALA A 81 -15.84 -5.72 7.90
C ALA A 81 -17.37 -5.65 8.00
N MET A 82 -18.07 -5.39 6.87
CA MET A 82 -19.53 -5.39 6.81
C MET A 82 -20.15 -6.80 6.70
N THR A 83 -19.41 -7.82 6.25
CA THR A 83 -19.92 -9.20 6.09
C THR A 83 -19.65 -10.10 7.30
N ALA A 84 -18.76 -9.70 8.21
CA ALA A 84 -18.42 -10.48 9.40
C ALA A 84 -19.37 -10.26 10.60
N LYS A 85 -20.61 -9.83 10.34
CA LYS A 85 -21.62 -9.52 11.35
C LYS A 85 -22.77 -10.53 11.33
#